data_AF-A0A3D0QBZ5-F1
#
_entry.id   AF-A0A3D0QBZ5-F1
#
_cell.length_a   1.000
_cell.length_b   1.000
_cell.length_c   1.000
_cell.angle_alpha   90.00
_cell.angle_beta   90.00
_cell.angle_gamma   90.00
#
_symmetry.space_group_name_H-M   'P 1'
#
loop_
_entity.id
_entity.type
_entity.pdbx_description
1 polymer ?
#
loop_
_entity_poly.entity_id
_entity_poly.type
_entity_poly.pdbx_seq_one_letter_code
_entity_poly.pdbx_strand_id
1 'polypeptide(L)'
;MKHEQFQELVSLFIDRELEGGRERELFVHLGECPECREFLKASLTLQRDMFATKPAGAPSLDLKRVSFPAQRIWTRSVPFPIAAAIAVVALASTIAFGTLWMRPKEKPSETTQEVIYVQRLPVIQVIGFYHTNGQPKKIGDSNHE
;
A
#
# COMPACT_ATOMS: atom_id res chain seq x y z
N MET A 1 19.40 -10.81 4.78
CA MET A 1 18.70 -10.30 5.98
C MET A 1 18.69 -11.40 7.03
N LYS A 2 18.70 -11.03 8.32
CA LYS A 2 18.69 -12.01 9.42
C LYS A 2 17.24 -12.40 9.75
N HIS A 3 17.00 -13.66 10.13
CA HIS A 3 15.66 -14.14 10.51
C HIS A 3 15.00 -13.29 11.61
N GLU A 4 15.80 -12.75 12.53
CA GLU A 4 15.36 -11.86 13.61
C GLU A 4 14.59 -10.63 13.08
N GLN A 5 15.03 -10.04 11.97
CA GLN A 5 14.36 -8.88 11.37
C GLN A 5 12.98 -9.25 10.82
N PHE A 6 12.84 -10.43 10.24
CA PHE A 6 11.54 -10.90 9.75
C PHE A 6 10.61 -11.34 10.87
N GLN A 7 11.13 -11.83 12.00
CA GLN A 7 10.31 -12.10 13.19
C GLN A 7 9.70 -10.82 13.77
N GLU A 8 10.46 -9.73 13.78
CA GLU A 8 9.93 -8.41 14.16
C GLU A 8 8.85 -7.93 13.18
N LEU A 9 9.08 -8.06 11.87
CA LEU A 9 8.08 -7.72 10.85
C LEU A 9 6.81 -8.58 10.95
N VAL A 10 6.94 -9.86 11.31
CA VAL A 10 5.79 -10.74 11.59
C VAL A 10 5.01 -10.23 12.80
N SER A 11 5.69 -9.80 13.85
CA SER A 11 5.04 -9.27 15.06
C SER A 11 4.26 -7.99 14.74
N LEU A 12 4.89 -7.04 14.05
CA LEU A 12 4.24 -5.82 13.55
C LEU A 12 3.06 -6.11 12.61
N PHE A 13 3.17 -7.14 11.76
CA PHE A 13 2.09 -7.56 10.88
C PHE A 13 0.87 -8.07 11.67
N ILE A 14 1.09 -8.86 12.72
CA ILE A 14 0.01 -9.39 13.58
C ILE A 14 -0.72 -8.25 14.32
N ASP A 15 0.03 -7.26 14.79
CA ASP A 15 -0.50 -6.09 15.50
C ASP A 15 -1.10 -5.02 14.57
N ARG A 16 -1.00 -5.21 13.25
CA ARG A 16 -1.42 -4.27 12.19
C ARG A 16 -0.66 -2.94 12.21
N GLU A 17 0.57 -2.95 12.72
CA GLU A 17 1.48 -1.80 12.80
C GLU A 17 2.55 -1.82 11.71
N LEU A 18 2.40 -2.68 10.70
CA LEU A 18 3.38 -2.80 9.63
C LEU A 18 3.24 -1.66 8.61
N GLU A 19 4.01 -0.59 8.83
CA GLU A 19 4.03 0.58 7.94
C GLU A 19 4.90 0.39 6.69
N GLY A 20 4.49 1.03 5.59
CA GLY A 20 5.40 1.43 4.51
C GLY A 20 5.73 0.39 3.45
N GLY A 21 4.77 -0.47 3.05
CA GLY A 21 4.95 -1.39 1.91
C GLY A 21 5.90 -2.58 2.16
N ARG A 22 6.40 -2.72 3.40
CA ARG A 22 7.23 -3.84 3.87
C ARG A 22 6.49 -5.18 3.92
N GLU A 23 5.17 -5.17 3.77
CA GLU A 23 4.36 -6.38 3.59
C GLU A 23 4.87 -7.24 2.44
N ARG A 24 5.22 -6.62 1.29
CA ARG A 24 5.68 -7.38 0.12
C ARG A 24 6.98 -8.13 0.41
N GLU A 25 7.92 -7.48 1.07
CA GLU A 25 9.20 -8.10 1.46
C GLU A 25 9.00 -9.24 2.46
N LEU A 26 8.12 -9.03 3.45
CA LEU A 26 7.73 -10.07 4.41
C LEU A 26 7.13 -11.30 3.70
N PHE A 27 6.16 -11.10 2.79
CA PHE A 27 5.52 -12.20 2.09
C PHE A 27 6.44 -12.95 1.14
N VAL A 28 7.37 -12.26 0.47
CA VAL A 28 8.41 -12.91 -0.34
C VAL A 28 9.27 -13.81 0.55
N HIS A 29 9.74 -13.30 1.69
CA HIS A 29 10.55 -14.10 2.62
C HIS A 29 9.78 -15.30 3.19
N LEU A 30 8.51 -15.13 3.56
CA LEU A 30 7.67 -16.24 4.04
C LEU A 30 7.45 -17.33 2.97
N GLY A 31 7.47 -16.96 1.68
CA GLY A 31 7.42 -17.89 0.56
C GLY A 31 8.67 -18.77 0.45
N GLU A 32 9.83 -18.23 0.78
CA GLU A 32 11.14 -18.89 0.64
C GLU A 32 11.61 -19.59 1.94
N CYS A 33 11.23 -19.06 3.11
CA CYS A 33 11.71 -19.52 4.40
C CYS A 33 10.63 -20.31 5.17
N PRO A 34 10.80 -21.63 5.40
CA PRO A 34 9.86 -22.44 6.17
C PRO A 34 9.87 -22.09 7.66
N GLU A 35 11.02 -21.71 8.24
CA GLU A 35 11.14 -21.38 9.67
C GLU A 35 10.30 -20.15 10.04
N CYS A 36 10.38 -19.07 9.25
CA CYS A 36 9.57 -17.88 9.46
C CYS A 36 8.07 -18.15 9.26
N ARG A 37 7.72 -19.12 8.42
CA ARG A 37 6.33 -19.55 8.21
C ARG A 37 5.77 -20.30 9.43
N GLU A 38 6.55 -21.21 9.99
CA GLU A 38 6.20 -21.90 11.23
C GLU A 38 6.11 -20.91 12.40
N PHE A 39 7.00 -19.92 12.48
CA PHE A 39 6.91 -18.84 13.46
C PHE A 39 5.59 -18.06 13.34
N LEU A 40 5.22 -17.60 12.14
CA LEU A 40 3.95 -16.90 11.91
C LEU A 40 2.75 -17.76 12.34
N LYS A 41 2.76 -19.05 11.99
CA LYS A 41 1.70 -19.99 12.35
C LYS A 41 1.58 -20.20 13.86
N ALA A 42 2.71 -20.32 14.56
CA ALA A 42 2.76 -20.43 16.02
C ALA A 42 2.19 -19.17 16.68
N SER A 43 2.60 -17.98 16.23
CA SER A 43 2.11 -16.70 16.76
C SER A 43 0.59 -16.52 16.56
N LEU A 44 0.07 -16.86 15.37
CA LEU A 44 -1.38 -16.82 15.11
C LEU A 44 -2.17 -17.83 15.97
N THR A 45 -1.58 -19.00 16.23
CA THR A 45 -2.20 -20.01 17.11
C THR A 45 -2.28 -19.51 18.54
N LEU A 46 -1.18 -18.95 19.07
CA LEU A 46 -1.16 -18.33 20.41
C LEU A 46 -2.19 -17.21 20.53
N GLN A 47 -2.28 -16.33 19.53
CA GLN A 47 -3.25 -15.24 19.52
C GLN A 47 -4.68 -15.79 19.58
N ARG A 48 -5.00 -16.78 18.75
CA ARG A 48 -6.32 -17.42 18.75
C ARG A 48 -6.65 -18.07 20.09
N ASP A 49 -5.69 -18.77 20.69
CA ASP A 49 -5.89 -19.47 21.96
C ASP A 49 -6.07 -18.47 23.12
N MET A 50 -5.35 -17.35 23.11
CA MET A 50 -5.55 -16.24 24.05
C MET A 50 -6.96 -15.65 23.93
N PHE A 51 -7.49 -15.48 22.72
CA PHE A 51 -8.85 -14.97 22.51
C PHE A 51 -9.95 -16.01 22.76
N ALA A 52 -9.67 -17.29 22.51
CA ALA A 52 -10.59 -18.40 22.79
C ALA A 52 -10.78 -18.60 24.29
N THR A 53 -9.73 -18.34 25.07
CA THR A 53 -9.77 -18.35 26.53
C THR A 53 -10.46 -17.09 27.03
N LYS A 54 -11.79 -17.05 26.93
CA LYS A 54 -12.60 -15.97 27.50
C LYS A 54 -12.26 -15.88 28.99
N PRO A 55 -11.69 -14.77 29.50
CA PRO A 55 -11.35 -14.68 30.91
C PRO A 55 -12.62 -14.91 31.72
N ALA A 56 -12.57 -15.86 32.65
CA ALA A 56 -13.71 -16.35 33.43
C ALA A 56 -14.36 -15.30 34.35
N GLY A 57 -14.02 -14.02 34.19
CA GLY A 57 -14.53 -12.91 34.97
C GLY A 57 -14.57 -11.58 34.23
N ALA A 58 -14.55 -11.55 32.88
CA ALA A 58 -14.87 -10.30 32.20
C ALA A 58 -16.35 -9.96 32.49
N PRO A 59 -16.65 -8.88 33.23
CA PRO A 59 -18.03 -8.47 33.42
C PRO A 59 -18.60 -8.25 32.02
N SER A 60 -19.75 -8.86 31.72
CA SER A 60 -20.50 -8.48 30.54
C SER A 60 -20.69 -6.97 30.63
N LEU A 61 -20.02 -6.22 29.75
CA LEU A 61 -20.29 -4.81 29.57
C LEU A 61 -21.74 -4.73 29.13
N ASP A 62 -22.62 -4.55 30.11
CA ASP A 62 -24.03 -4.28 29.91
C ASP A 62 -24.08 -2.88 29.29
N LEU A 63 -23.89 -2.84 27.96
CA LEU A 63 -23.98 -1.67 27.10
C LEU A 63 -25.34 -0.96 27.20
N LYS A 64 -26.27 -1.51 28.00
CA LYS A 64 -27.61 -0.99 28.26
C LYS A 64 -27.64 0.29 29.09
N ARG A 65 -26.51 0.78 29.62
CA ARG A 65 -26.48 2.04 30.38
C ARG A 65 -25.25 2.91 30.13
N VAL A 66 -24.87 3.07 28.86
CA VAL A 66 -24.25 4.34 28.45
C VAL A 66 -25.27 5.06 27.59
N SER A 67 -26.34 5.53 28.23
CA SER A 67 -27.12 6.62 27.67
C SER A 67 -26.19 7.82 27.66
N PHE A 68 -25.47 8.02 26.56
CA PHE A 68 -24.88 9.32 26.27
C PHE A 68 -26.04 10.31 26.41
N PRO A 69 -25.98 11.28 27.34
CA PRO A 69 -26.99 12.32 27.37
C PRO A 69 -26.94 12.89 25.96
N ALA A 70 -28.05 12.75 25.22
CA ALA A 70 -28.18 13.33 23.90
C ALA A 70 -27.80 14.80 24.10
N GLN A 71 -26.58 15.15 23.70
CA GLN A 71 -26.06 16.48 23.86
C GLN A 71 -27.04 17.30 23.06
N ARG A 72 -27.87 18.05 23.78
CA ARG A 72 -28.76 19.05 23.24
C ARG A 72 -27.78 20.08 22.71
N ILE A 73 -27.25 19.83 21.51
CA ILE A 73 -26.42 20.75 20.77
C ILE A 73 -27.33 21.95 20.59
N TRP A 74 -27.16 22.90 21.49
CA TRP A 74 -27.83 24.18 21.47
C TRP A 74 -27.27 24.85 20.23
N THR A 75 -27.92 24.61 19.10
CA THR A 75 -27.69 25.31 17.85
C THR A 75 -28.14 26.74 18.08
N ARG A 76 -27.30 27.49 18.80
CA ARG A 76 -27.37 28.94 18.83
C ARG A 76 -27.21 29.32 17.37
N SER A 77 -28.31 29.78 16.77
CA SER A 77 -28.40 30.20 15.38
C SER A 77 -27.17 31.03 15.04
N VAL A 78 -26.21 30.41 14.37
CA VAL A 78 -25.08 31.12 13.82
C VAL A 78 -25.63 31.84 12.60
N PRO A 79 -25.51 33.17 12.50
CA PRO A 79 -26.01 33.90 11.35
C PRO A 79 -25.32 33.35 10.09
N PHE A 80 -26.11 33.11 9.05
CA PHE A 80 -25.71 32.53 7.77
C PHE A 80 -24.34 32.98 7.23
N PRO A 81 -23.94 34.28 7.27
CA PRO A 81 -22.62 34.70 6.77
C PRO A 81 -21.43 34.07 7.50
N ILE A 82 -21.54 33.81 8.82
CA ILE A 82 -20.45 33.22 9.60
C ILE A 82 -20.28 31.74 9.24
N ALA A 83 -21.40 31.03 9.05
CA ALA A 83 -21.36 29.63 8.61
C ALA A 83 -20.72 29.48 7.22
N ALA A 84 -21.04 30.39 6.30
CA ALA A 84 -20.42 30.43 4.98
C ALA A 84 -18.90 30.68 5.05
N ALA A 85 -18.45 31.63 5.89
CA ALA A 85 -17.03 31.91 6.06
C ALA A 85 -16.26 30.70 6.62
N ILE A 86 -16.81 30.02 7.63
CA ILE A 86 -16.21 28.80 8.21
C ILE A 86 -16.11 27.70 7.14
N ALA A 87 -17.18 27.50 6.36
CA ALA A 87 -17.18 26.50 5.29
C ALA A 87 -16.09 26.79 4.24
N VAL A 88 -15.92 28.05 3.82
CA VAL A 88 -14.88 28.46 2.86
C VAL A 88 -13.47 28.24 3.43
N VAL A 89 -13.23 28.60 4.70
CA VAL A 89 -11.93 28.38 5.36
C VAL A 89 -11.63 26.89 5.46
N ALA A 90 -12.61 26.07 5.84
CA ALA A 90 -12.45 24.62 5.91
C ALA A 90 -12.09 24.04 4.53
N LEU A 91 -12.79 24.47 3.47
CA LEU A 91 -12.53 24.02 2.09
C LEU A 91 -11.17 24.48 1.56
N ALA A 92 -10.75 25.71 1.87
CA ALA A 92 -9.43 26.21 1.49
C ALA A 92 -8.31 25.46 2.23
N SER A 93 -8.53 25.14 3.51
CA SER A 93 -7.54 24.41 4.32
C SER A 93 -7.30 22.99 3.81
N THR A 94 -8.35 22.27 3.38
CA THR A 94 -8.21 20.91 2.83
C THR A 94 -7.48 20.91 1.49
N ILE A 95 -7.75 21.89 0.63
CA ILE A 95 -7.04 22.05 -0.65
C ILE A 95 -5.55 22.35 -0.40
N ALA A 96 -5.24 23.32 0.47
CA ALA A 96 -3.85 23.68 0.78
C ALA A 96 -3.06 22.53 1.42
N PHE A 97 -3.70 21.74 2.29
CA PHE A 97 -3.05 20.58 2.92
C PHE A 97 -2.81 19.45 1.92
N GLY A 98 -3.76 19.21 1.00
CA GLY A 98 -3.63 18.20 -0.04
C GLY A 98 -2.50 18.50 -1.04
N THR A 99 -2.36 19.77 -1.46
CA THR A 99 -1.28 20.15 -2.39
C THR A 99 0.10 20.14 -1.73
N LEU A 100 0.19 20.45 -0.43
CA LEU A 100 1.46 20.40 0.29
C LEU A 100 2.00 18.97 0.46
N TRP A 101 1.11 17.98 0.58
CA TRP A 101 1.48 16.56 0.70
C TRP A 101 1.75 15.87 -0.63
N MET A 102 1.18 16.36 -1.72
CA MET A 102 1.54 15.92 -3.08
C MET A 102 2.82 16.61 -3.55
N ARG A 103 3.94 16.42 -2.82
CA ARG A 103 5.25 16.60 -3.45
C ARG A 103 5.37 15.54 -4.54
N PRO A 104 5.48 15.91 -5.83
CA PRO A 104 5.70 14.93 -6.88
C PRO A 104 6.99 14.21 -6.52
N LYS A 105 6.88 12.89 -6.26
CA LYS A 105 8.05 12.02 -6.25
C LYS A 105 8.64 12.16 -7.65
N GLU A 106 9.74 12.89 -7.75
CA GLU A 106 10.59 12.90 -8.93
C GLU A 106 10.75 11.44 -9.32
N LYS A 107 10.14 11.05 -10.44
CA LYS A 107 10.31 9.70 -10.96
C LYS A 107 11.81 9.56 -11.14
N PRO A 108 12.48 8.64 -10.43
CA PRO A 108 13.90 8.44 -10.65
C PRO A 108 14.05 8.19 -12.14
N SER A 109 14.85 9.05 -12.77
CA SER A 109 15.23 8.97 -14.16
C SER A 109 15.43 7.50 -14.48
N GLU A 110 14.59 6.99 -15.39
CA GLU A 110 14.68 5.66 -15.93
C GLU A 110 16.00 5.62 -16.71
N THR A 111 17.11 5.48 -15.98
CA THR A 111 18.37 5.04 -16.53
C THR A 111 18.07 3.67 -17.04
N THR A 112 17.78 3.61 -18.34
CA THR A 112 17.74 2.41 -19.16
C THR A 112 19.04 1.65 -18.91
N GLN A 113 19.04 0.86 -17.84
CA GLN A 113 20.11 -0.05 -17.55
C GLN A 113 19.88 -1.20 -18.50
N GLU A 114 20.48 -1.07 -19.68
CA GLU A 114 20.55 -2.11 -20.70
C GLU A 114 21.34 -3.27 -20.08
N VAL A 115 20.62 -4.17 -19.41
CA VAL A 115 21.20 -5.42 -18.91
C VAL A 115 21.42 -6.31 -20.13
N ILE A 116 22.62 -6.23 -20.71
CA ILE A 116 23.08 -7.13 -21.76
C ILE A 116 23.27 -8.52 -21.13
N TYR A 117 22.27 -9.39 -21.29
CA TYR A 117 22.40 -10.79 -20.94
C TYR A 117 23.27 -11.49 -21.99
N VAL A 118 24.57 -11.65 -21.71
CA VAL A 118 25.46 -12.48 -22.52
C VAL A 118 25.23 -13.95 -22.16
N GLN A 119 24.16 -14.54 -22.70
CA GLN A 119 24.01 -15.99 -22.72
C GLN A 119 24.91 -16.55 -23.82
N ARG A 120 25.98 -17.26 -23.44
CA ARG A 120 26.74 -18.10 -24.38
C ARG A 120 25.88 -19.32 -24.74
N LEU A 121 25.03 -19.18 -25.74
CA LEU A 121 24.31 -20.31 -26.34
C LEU A 121 25.28 -21.10 -27.23
N PRO A 122 25.43 -22.42 -27.05
CA PRO A 122 26.11 -23.25 -28.02
C PRO A 122 25.28 -23.29 -29.31
N VAL A 123 25.84 -22.72 -30.39
CA VAL A 123 25.51 -22.92 -31.82
C VAL A 123 24.08 -23.37 -32.10
N ILE A 124 23.11 -22.46 -32.05
CA ILE A 124 21.83 -22.64 -32.74
C ILE A 124 21.44 -21.28 -33.34
N GLN A 125 21.48 -21.18 -34.68
CA GLN A 125 20.90 -20.05 -35.40
C GLN A 125 19.37 -20.14 -35.30
N VAL A 126 18.75 -19.24 -34.56
CA VAL A 126 17.30 -19.05 -34.61
C VAL A 126 17.03 -17.77 -35.39
N ILE A 127 16.63 -17.94 -36.65
CA ILE A 127 16.11 -16.85 -37.50
C ILE A 127 14.63 -16.71 -37.16
N GLY A 128 14.27 -15.63 -36.47
CA GLY A 128 12.88 -15.28 -36.18
C GLY A 128 12.56 -13.90 -36.74
N PHE A 129 11.50 -13.80 -37.55
CA PHE A 129 10.95 -12.54 -38.04
C PHE A 129 9.86 -12.06 -37.07
N TYR A 130 9.97 -10.82 -36.60
CA TYR A 130 8.88 -10.16 -35.88
C TYR A 130 8.09 -9.27 -36.85
N HIS A 131 6.76 -9.39 -36.81
CA HIS A 131 5.88 -8.46 -37.50
C HIS A 131 5.82 -7.15 -36.71
N THR A 132 6.40 -6.09 -37.25
CA THR A 132 6.17 -4.74 -36.73
C THR A 132 4.77 -4.29 -37.15
N ASN A 133 3.79 -4.44 -36.26
CA ASN A 133 2.53 -3.68 -36.34
C ASN A 133 2.83 -2.21 -36.02
N GLY A 134 3.40 -1.51 -37.00
CA GLY A 134 3.78 -0.10 -36.91
C GLY A 134 3.48 0.60 -38.22
N GLN A 135 2.27 1.15 -38.29
CA GLN A 135 1.77 2.25 -39.14
C GLN A 135 2.63 2.64 -40.37
N PRO A 136 2.08 2.63 -41.60
CA PRO A 136 2.80 3.03 -42.79
C PRO A 136 3.15 4.53 -42.74
N LYS A 137 4.41 4.84 -42.41
CA LYS A 137 4.98 6.15 -42.68
C LYS A 137 5.22 6.23 -44.19
N LYS A 138 4.35 6.96 -44.91
CA LYS A 138 4.56 7.31 -46.32
C LYS A 138 5.90 8.04 -46.44
N ILE A 139 6.92 7.33 -46.90
CA ILE A 139 8.15 7.94 -47.41
C ILE A 139 7.82 8.35 -48.83
N GLY A 140 7.74 9.67 -49.01
CA GLY A 140 7.39 10.32 -50.26
C GLY A 140 8.37 10.03 -51.38
N ASP A 141 7.79 10.18 -52.58
CA ASP A 141 8.42 10.06 -53.88
C ASP A 141 9.68 10.93 -54.01
N SER A 142 10.77 10.30 -54.41
CA SER A 142 11.91 10.98 -55.04
C SER A 142 12.23 10.27 -56.35
N ASN A 143 11.63 10.80 -57.42
CA ASN A 143 12.06 10.86 -58.82
C ASN A 143 13.38 10.15 -59.22
N HIS A 144 13.25 9.19 -60.13
CA HIS A 144 14.13 8.80 -61.24
C HIS A 144 13.28 7.79 -62.04
N GLU A 145 12.93 7.93 -63.32
CA GLU A 145 13.36 8.70 -64.49
C GLU A 145 12.14 8.92 -65.40
#